data_AF-A0A9P5NW12-F1
#
_entry.id   AF-A0A9P5NW12-F1
#
_cell.length_a   1.000
_cell.length_b   1.000
_cell.length_c   1.000
_cell.angle_alpha   90.00
_cell.angle_beta   90.00
_cell.angle_gamma   90.00
#
_symmetry.space_group_name_H-M   'P 1'
#
loop_
_entity.id
_entity.type
_entity.pdbx_description
1 polymer ?
#
loop_
_entity_poly.entity_id
_entity_poly.type
_entity_poly.pdbx_seq_one_letter_code
_entity_poly.pdbx_strand_id
1 'polypeptide(L)'
;MPLSAIVLVIFLVTFRLYLIRPSPKQKQNRNVASASTCSVAVFLGSGGHTSEALALVSSLDSQRYNRRTYIVTSGDTLSAQKALEFETKLPGPPTSKCSIISIPRARHVHQPLITTPFSSLLSLLTCIYYFVFRPLIYFRPQSLPTC
;
A
#
# COMPACT_ATOMS: atom_id res chain seq x y z
N MET A 1 -1.18 -1.18 -47.52
CA MET A 1 -0.07 -1.30 -46.54
C MET A 1 0.15 -0.04 -45.70
N PRO A 2 0.22 1.20 -46.24
CA PRO A 2 0.44 2.38 -45.38
C PRO A 2 -0.80 2.77 -44.56
N LEU A 3 -2.01 2.61 -45.11
CA LEU A 3 -3.26 2.97 -44.45
C LEU A 3 -3.54 2.14 -43.18
N SER A 4 -3.23 0.84 -43.19
CA SER A 4 -3.43 -0.03 -42.03
C SER A 4 -2.51 0.32 -40.86
N ALA A 5 -1.27 0.74 -41.15
CA ALA A 5 -0.33 1.19 -40.12
C ALA A 5 -0.81 2.48 -39.45
N ILE A 6 -1.34 3.43 -40.22
CA ILE A 6 -1.86 4.71 -39.71
C ILE A 6 -3.07 4.47 -38.79
N VAL A 7 -4.00 3.60 -39.18
CA VAL A 7 -5.17 3.25 -38.35
C VAL A 7 -4.75 2.59 -37.03
N LEU A 8 -3.77 1.68 -37.07
CA LEU A 8 -3.24 1.04 -35.86
C LEU A 8 -2.61 2.07 -34.90
N VAL A 9 -1.83 3.02 -35.41
CA VAL A 9 -1.21 4.06 -34.59
C VAL A 9 -2.27 4.97 -33.96
N ILE A 10 -3.28 5.39 -34.71
CA ILE A 10 -4.38 6.22 -34.18
C ILE A 10 -5.14 5.45 -33.09
N PHE A 11 -5.44 4.17 -33.30
CA PHE A 11 -6.11 3.32 -32.30
C PHE A 11 -5.28 3.16 -31.02
N LEU A 12 -3.96 2.95 -31.13
CA LEU A 12 -3.08 2.84 -29.96
C LEU A 12 -2.98 4.17 -29.19
N VAL A 13 -2.94 5.31 -29.90
CA VAL A 13 -2.90 6.64 -29.28
C VAL A 13 -4.22 6.95 -28.57
N THR A 14 -5.37 6.66 -29.17
CA THR A 14 -6.68 6.87 -28.54
C THR A 14 -6.89 5.93 -27.37
N PHE A 15 -6.48 4.67 -27.48
CA PHE A 15 -6.50 3.71 -26.36
C PHE A 15 -5.62 4.16 -25.21
N ARG A 16 -4.40 4.65 -25.49
CA ARG A 16 -3.51 5.22 -24.46
C ARG A 16 -4.14 6.45 -23.80
N LEU A 17 -4.72 7.36 -24.58
CA LEU A 17 -5.41 8.55 -24.05
C LEU A 17 -6.64 8.17 -23.21
N TYR A 18 -7.35 7.11 -23.59
CA TYR A 18 -8.48 6.59 -22.83
C TYR A 18 -8.04 6.01 -21.47
N LEU A 19 -6.95 5.25 -21.43
CA LEU A 19 -6.37 4.72 -20.18
C LEU A 19 -5.80 5.83 -19.28
N ILE A 20 -5.29 6.92 -19.86
CA ILE A 20 -4.79 8.09 -19.12
C ILE A 20 -5.92 8.92 -18.54
N ARG A 21 -7.14 8.81 -19.07
CA ARG A 21 -8.28 9.59 -18.59
C ARG A 21 -8.51 9.22 -17.12
N PRO A 22 -8.20 10.11 -16.17
CA PRO A 22 -8.39 9.80 -14.77
C PRO A 22 -9.87 9.51 -14.59
N SER A 23 -10.18 8.31 -14.07
CA SER A 23 -11.53 7.98 -13.63
C SER A 23 -12.05 9.17 -12.83
N PRO A 24 -13.23 9.73 -13.16
CA PRO A 24 -13.76 10.88 -12.46
C PRO A 24 -13.83 10.47 -10.99
N LYS A 25 -12.88 10.98 -10.19
CA LYS A 25 -12.75 10.64 -8.78
C LYS A 25 -14.14 10.86 -8.21
N GLN A 26 -14.79 9.77 -7.81
CA GLN A 26 -16.02 9.82 -7.05
C GLN A 26 -15.72 10.82 -5.95
N LYS A 27 -16.38 11.97 -6.02
CA LYS A 27 -16.21 13.06 -5.08
C LYS A 27 -16.79 12.51 -3.79
N GLN A 28 -15.99 11.72 -3.07
CA GLN A 28 -16.31 11.26 -1.74
C GLN A 28 -16.59 12.56 -1.02
N ASN A 29 -17.86 12.74 -0.71
CA ASN A 29 -18.41 13.93 -0.13
C ASN A 29 -17.68 14.09 1.20
N ARG A 30 -16.57 14.84 1.19
CA ARG A 30 -15.79 15.19 2.37
C ARG A 30 -16.59 16.26 3.12
N ASN A 31 -17.82 15.92 3.48
CA ASN A 31 -18.38 16.34 4.74
C ASN A 31 -17.64 15.53 5.81
N VAL A 32 -16.36 15.82 6.01
CA VAL A 32 -15.62 15.37 7.19
C VAL A 32 -16.09 16.26 8.32
N ALA A 33 -17.34 16.02 8.73
CA ALA A 33 -17.84 16.48 9.99
C ALA A 33 -16.91 15.93 11.08
N SER A 34 -16.47 16.84 11.92
CA SER A 34 -15.67 16.64 13.12
C SER A 34 -16.14 15.43 13.94
N ALA A 35 -15.57 14.23 13.69
CA ALA A 35 -15.61 13.02 14.55
C ALA A 35 -15.17 11.71 13.82
N SER A 36 -14.91 11.71 12.50
CA SER A 36 -14.61 10.45 11.81
C SER A 36 -13.20 9.94 12.09
N THR A 37 -13.11 8.70 12.60
CA THR A 37 -11.85 7.93 12.67
C THR A 37 -11.17 7.82 11.30
N CYS A 38 -9.88 8.12 11.24
CA CYS A 38 -9.07 8.06 10.03
C CYS A 38 -8.23 6.77 9.99
N SER A 39 -8.01 6.24 8.79
CA SER A 39 -7.12 5.11 8.55
C SER A 39 -5.76 5.61 8.09
N VAL A 40 -4.69 5.08 8.67
CA VAL A 40 -3.30 5.35 8.27
C VAL A 40 -2.66 4.05 7.84
N ALA A 41 -1.95 4.09 6.71
CA ALA A 41 -1.10 3.02 6.24
C ALA A 41 0.36 3.48 6.28
N VAL A 42 1.23 2.70 6.89
CA VAL A 42 2.64 3.00 7.11
C VAL A 42 3.47 1.94 6.41
N PHE A 43 4.31 2.35 5.48
CA PHE A 43 5.25 1.46 4.82
C PHE A 43 6.54 1.39 5.64
N LEU A 44 6.83 0.21 6.17
CA LEU A 44 8.01 -0.05 6.98
C LEU A 44 9.08 -0.69 6.11
N GLY A 45 10.20 0.03 5.95
CA GLY A 45 11.40 -0.50 5.30
C GLY A 45 12.21 -1.42 6.21
N SER A 46 13.32 -1.96 5.71
CA SER A 46 14.36 -2.57 6.53
C SER A 46 15.27 -1.46 7.09
N GLY A 47 15.62 -1.52 8.39
CA GLY A 47 16.67 -0.67 8.97
C GLY A 47 16.19 0.52 9.82
N GLY A 48 16.94 1.63 9.77
CA GLY A 48 16.74 2.82 10.61
C GLY A 48 15.46 3.60 10.32
N HIS A 49 15.00 3.58 9.06
CA HIS A 49 13.79 4.28 8.63
C HIS A 49 12.51 3.76 9.29
N THR A 50 12.47 2.49 9.72
CA THR A 50 11.34 1.93 10.47
C THR A 50 11.12 2.68 11.78
N SER A 51 12.21 2.99 12.50
CA SER A 51 12.12 3.70 13.78
C SER A 51 11.66 5.14 13.56
N GLU A 52 12.15 5.82 12.52
CA GLU A 52 11.71 7.17 12.15
C GLU A 52 10.22 7.19 11.80
N ALA A 53 9.77 6.22 11.00
CA ALA A 53 8.36 6.08 10.64
C ALA A 53 7.47 5.82 11.86
N LEU A 54 7.87 4.92 12.77
CA LEU A 54 7.13 4.64 14.00
C LEU A 54 7.13 5.84 14.96
N ALA A 55 8.22 6.63 15.01
CA ALA A 55 8.25 7.87 15.79
C ALA A 55 7.30 8.94 15.25
N LEU A 56 7.15 9.04 13.92
CA LEU A 56 6.12 9.91 13.34
C LEU A 56 4.72 9.40 13.70
N VAL A 57 4.51 8.08 13.67
CA VAL A 57 3.21 7.49 14.00
C VAL A 57 2.88 7.66 15.49
N SER A 58 3.87 7.66 16.38
CA SER A 58 3.67 7.86 17.82
C SER A 58 3.16 9.27 18.16
N SER A 59 3.49 10.26 17.33
CA SER A 59 3.01 11.64 17.48
C SER A 59 1.56 11.85 17.00
N LEU A 60 0.96 10.87 16.32
CA LEU A 60 -0.43 10.95 15.86
C LEU A 60 -1.41 10.65 16.99
N ASP A 61 -2.52 11.37 17.02
CA ASP A 61 -3.61 11.11 17.95
C ASP A 61 -4.21 9.71 17.74
N SER A 62 -3.97 8.82 18.70
CA SER A 62 -4.41 7.42 18.65
C SER A 62 -5.93 7.25 18.70
N GLN A 63 -6.70 8.22 19.20
CA GLN A 63 -8.16 8.17 19.15
C GLN A 63 -8.68 8.44 17.73
N ARG A 64 -8.10 9.41 17.03
CA ARG A 64 -8.49 9.72 15.65
C ARG A 64 -7.92 8.72 14.65
N TYR A 65 -6.71 8.23 14.86
CA TYR A 65 -6.00 7.31 13.96
C TYR A 65 -5.96 5.88 14.50
N ASN A 66 -7.13 5.33 14.82
CA ASN A 66 -7.26 4.00 15.43
C ASN A 66 -7.21 2.82 14.43
N ARG A 67 -7.16 3.09 13.13
CA ARG A 67 -6.99 2.08 12.07
C ARG A 67 -5.60 2.24 11.47
N ARG A 68 -4.70 1.33 11.83
CA ARG A 68 -3.28 1.37 11.44
C ARG A 68 -2.92 0.14 10.64
N THR A 69 -2.46 0.35 9.41
CA THR A 69 -2.01 -0.71 8.51
C THR A 69 -0.51 -0.61 8.32
N TYR A 70 0.25 -1.58 8.83
CA TYR A 70 1.69 -1.67 8.63
C TYR A 70 1.99 -2.55 7.44
N ILE A 71 2.79 -2.03 6.51
CA ILE A 71 3.17 -2.72 5.30
C ILE A 71 4.66 -3.00 5.42
N VAL A 72 5.03 -4.28 5.57
CA VAL A 72 6.40 -4.75 5.77
C VAL A 72 6.87 -5.51 4.54
N THR A 73 8.17 -5.52 4.27
CA THR A 73 8.71 -6.34 3.18
C THR A 73 9.02 -7.77 3.64
N SER A 74 9.00 -8.72 2.70
CA SER A 74 9.27 -10.13 2.98
C SER A 74 10.73 -10.32 3.42
N GLY A 75 10.90 -10.91 4.59
CA GLY A 75 12.21 -11.10 5.23
C GLY A 75 12.63 -9.97 6.18
N ASP A 76 11.79 -8.96 6.42
CA ASP A 76 12.04 -7.91 7.43
C ASP A 76 11.24 -8.19 8.71
N THR A 77 11.55 -9.32 9.37
CA THR A 77 10.87 -9.75 10.61
C THR A 77 11.05 -8.76 11.75
N LEU A 78 12.22 -8.10 11.83
CA LEU A 78 12.51 -7.09 12.85
C LEU A 78 11.59 -5.88 12.74
N SER A 79 11.25 -5.45 11.53
CA SER A 79 10.32 -4.32 11.33
C SER A 79 8.89 -4.70 11.73
N ALA A 80 8.48 -5.94 11.47
CA ALA A 80 7.18 -6.45 11.91
C ALA A 80 7.09 -6.55 13.44
N GLN A 81 8.14 -7.05 14.10
CA GLN A 81 8.21 -7.12 15.56
C GLN A 81 8.18 -5.73 16.20
N LYS A 82 8.94 -4.76 15.67
CA LYS A 82 8.91 -3.37 16.15
C LYS A 82 7.53 -2.73 16.02
N ALA A 83 6.81 -3.01 14.93
CA ALA A 83 5.44 -2.51 14.75
C ALA A 83 4.47 -3.11 15.78
N LEU A 84 4.62 -4.41 16.07
CA LEU A 84 3.83 -5.10 17.09
C LEU A 84 4.11 -4.54 18.49
N GLU A 85 5.39 -4.41 18.86
CA GLU A 85 5.80 -3.81 20.13
C GLU A 85 5.29 -2.37 20.28
N PHE A 86 5.27 -1.61 19.18
CA PHE A 86 4.78 -0.25 19.15
C PHE A 86 3.27 -0.19 19.42
N GLU A 87 2.46 -1.06 18.81
CA GLU A 87 1.02 -1.12 19.08
C GLU A 87 0.71 -1.55 20.51
N THR A 88 1.47 -2.49 21.09
CA THR A 88 1.31 -2.88 22.50
C THR A 88 1.61 -1.72 23.46
N LYS A 89 2.51 -0.81 23.10
CA LYS A 89 2.88 0.36 23.92
C LYS A 89 1.92 1.53 23.77
N LEU A 90 1.11 1.58 22.70
CA LEU A 90 0.19 2.68 22.46
C LEU A 90 -1.08 2.54 23.30
N PRO A 91 -1.45 3.55 24.10
CA PRO A 91 -2.75 3.59 24.77
C PRO A 91 -3.85 3.85 23.73
N GLY A 92 -4.46 2.79 23.23
CA GLY A 92 -5.58 2.83 22.29
C GLY A 92 -6.83 2.14 22.84
N PRO A 93 -8.03 2.48 22.34
CA PRO A 93 -9.22 1.70 22.64
C PRO A 93 -9.01 0.25 22.15
N PRO A 94 -9.55 -0.77 22.83
CA PRO A 94 -9.41 -2.19 22.42
C PRO A 94 -9.99 -2.48 21.03
N THR A 95 -10.70 -1.52 20.43
CA THR A 95 -11.22 -1.57 19.07
C THR A 95 -10.23 -1.07 18.01
N SER A 96 -9.00 -0.69 18.37
CA SER A 96 -7.96 -0.29 17.41
C SER A 96 -7.63 -1.46 16.50
N LYS A 97 -7.90 -1.30 15.20
CA LYS A 97 -7.62 -2.34 14.20
C LYS A 97 -6.21 -2.11 13.68
N CYS A 98 -5.27 -2.88 14.20
CA CYS A 98 -3.94 -3.01 13.62
C CYS A 98 -3.97 -4.09 12.53
N SER A 99 -3.31 -3.86 11.39
CA SER A 99 -3.13 -4.89 10.37
C SER A 99 -1.73 -4.89 9.81
N ILE A 100 -1.10 -6.06 9.71
CA ILE A 100 0.21 -6.21 9.06
C ILE A 100 0.04 -6.88 7.68
N ILE A 101 0.62 -6.27 6.65
CA ILE A 101 0.69 -6.81 5.29
C ILE A 101 2.16 -7.04 4.94
N SER A 102 2.51 -8.25 4.54
CA SER A 102 3.83 -8.55 3.99
C SER A 102 3.83 -8.50 2.47
N ILE A 103 4.76 -7.74 1.88
CA ILE A 103 4.95 -7.62 0.43
C ILE A 103 6.31 -8.22 0.06
N PRO A 104 6.43 -9.05 -0.98
CA PRO A 104 7.72 -9.63 -1.38
C PRO A 104 8.78 -8.56 -1.72
N ARG A 105 10.03 -8.80 -1.31
CA ARG A 105 11.15 -7.92 -1.68
C ARG A 105 11.44 -8.01 -3.18
N ALA A 106 11.71 -6.87 -3.81
CA ALA A 106 12.03 -6.78 -5.23
C ALA A 106 13.35 -7.48 -5.61
N ARG A 107 14.30 -7.53 -4.67
CA ARG A 107 15.59 -8.20 -4.83
C ARG A 107 16.08 -8.74 -3.49
N HIS A 108 16.56 -9.98 -3.48
CA HIS A 108 17.28 -10.53 -2.33
C HIS A 108 18.77 -10.14 -2.36
N VAL A 109 19.36 -9.99 -1.17
CA VAL A 109 20.80 -9.79 -1.04
C VAL A 109 21.50 -11.05 -1.59
N HIS A 110 22.58 -10.86 -2.36
CA HIS A 110 23.29 -11.92 -3.12
C HIS A 110 22.55 -12.52 -4.32
N GLN A 111 21.43 -11.93 -4.75
CA GLN A 111 20.77 -12.37 -5.98
C GLN A 111 21.54 -11.91 -7.23
N PRO A 112 21.82 -12.81 -8.21
CA PRO A 112 22.48 -12.45 -9.46
C PRO A 112 21.60 -11.53 -10.30
N LEU A 113 22.22 -10.60 -11.03
CA LEU A 113 21.54 -9.51 -11.76
C LEU A 113 20.49 -10.04 -12.78
N ILE A 114 20.73 -11.23 -13.33
CA ILE A 114 19.85 -11.90 -14.30
C ILE A 114 18.51 -12.35 -13.71
N THR A 115 18.45 -12.74 -12.43
CA THR A 115 17.18 -13.16 -11.82
C THR A 115 16.43 -12.00 -11.16
N THR A 116 17.07 -10.84 -11.00
CA THR A 116 16.45 -9.62 -10.46
C THR A 116 15.19 -9.14 -11.19
N PRO A 117 15.10 -9.13 -12.55
CA PRO A 117 13.88 -8.67 -13.21
C PRO A 117 12.68 -9.56 -12.90
N PHE A 118 12.88 -10.87 -12.70
CA PHE A 118 11.79 -11.78 -12.37
C PHE A 118 11.26 -11.55 -10.94
N SER A 119 12.14 -11.43 -9.95
CA SER A 119 11.75 -11.09 -8.57
C SER A 119 11.13 -9.70 -8.47
N SER A 120 11.65 -8.73 -9.24
CA SER A 120 11.08 -7.38 -9.30
C SER A 120 9.69 -7.39 -9.93
N LEU A 121 9.48 -8.12 -11.03
CA LEU A 121 8.16 -8.26 -11.66
C LEU A 121 7.15 -8.90 -10.71
N LEU A 122 7.54 -9.94 -9.98
CA LEU A 122 6.67 -10.56 -8.97
C LEU A 122 6.27 -9.56 -7.89
N SER A 123 7.21 -8.76 -7.38
CA SER A 123 6.91 -7.70 -6.41
C SER A 123 5.94 -6.65 -6.98
N LEU A 124 6.15 -6.24 -8.23
CA LEU A 124 5.29 -5.28 -8.92
C LEU A 124 3.87 -5.83 -9.11
N LEU A 125 3.72 -7.09 -9.55
CA LEU A 125 2.43 -7.74 -9.69
C LEU A 125 1.70 -7.83 -8.34
N THR A 126 2.40 -8.16 -7.26
CA THR A 126 1.78 -8.18 -5.93
C THR A 126 1.35 -6.78 -5.49
N CYS A 127 2.17 -5.75 -5.70
CA CYS A 127 1.78 -4.37 -5.37
C CYS A 127 0.56 -3.91 -6.18
N ILE A 128 0.54 -4.17 -7.49
CA ILE A 128 -0.60 -3.84 -8.36
C ILE A 128 -1.85 -4.59 -7.85
N TYR A 129 -1.74 -5.86 -7.48
CA TYR A 129 -2.86 -6.62 -6.95
C TYR A 129 -3.40 -6.03 -5.63
N TYR A 130 -2.51 -5.75 -4.66
CA TYR A 130 -2.93 -5.26 -3.33
C TYR A 130 -3.38 -3.79 -3.32
N PHE A 131 -2.79 -2.92 -4.14
CA PHE A 131 -3.09 -1.48 -4.12
C PHE A 131 -4.00 -1.01 -5.23
N VAL A 132 -4.07 -1.72 -6.36
CA VAL A 132 -4.94 -1.33 -7.50
C VAL A 132 -6.16 -2.24 -7.56
N PHE A 133 -5.96 -3.56 -7.62
CA PHE A 133 -7.09 -4.47 -7.78
C PHE A 133 -7.92 -4.63 -6.51
N ARG A 134 -7.31 -4.77 -5.33
CA ARG A 134 -8.07 -4.91 -4.08
C ARG A 134 -9.01 -3.75 -3.77
N PRO A 135 -8.63 -2.46 -3.85
CA PRO A 135 -9.61 -1.39 -3.58
C PRO A 135 -10.69 -1.30 -4.66
N LEU A 136 -10.40 -1.71 -5.89
CA LEU A 136 -11.41 -1.77 -6.96
C LEU A 136 -12.43 -2.90 -6.75
N ILE A 137 -12.00 -4.04 -6.20
CA ILE A 137 -12.85 -5.23 -6.01
C ILE A 137 -13.50 -5.25 -4.62
N TYR A 138 -12.84 -4.72 -3.59
CA TYR A 138 -13.30 -4.65 -2.20
C TYR A 138 -13.40 -3.19 -1.74
N PHE A 139 -14.52 -2.54 -2.08
CA PHE A 139 -14.87 -1.21 -1.55
C PHE A 139 -15.29 -1.23 -0.06
N ARG A 140 -15.22 -2.40 0.59
CA ARG A 140 -15.58 -2.58 2.00
C ARG A 140 -14.32 -2.58 2.86
N PRO A 141 -14.24 -1.74 3.91
CA PRO A 141 -13.12 -1.77 4.84
C PRO A 141 -13.17 -3.10 5.61
N GLN A 142 -12.38 -4.08 5.20
CA GLN A 142 -12.32 -5.37 5.87
C GLN A 142 -11.01 -5.62 6.60
N SER A 143 -11.21 -6.22 7.77
CA SER A 143 -10.29 -6.80 8.72
C SER A 143 -9.24 -7.68 8.03
N LEU A 144 -8.07 -7.09 7.83
CA LEU A 144 -6.82 -7.82 7.72
C LEU A 144 -6.50 -8.55 9.05
N PRO A 145 -5.56 -9.52 9.06
CA PRO A 145 -5.12 -10.17 10.29
C PRO A 145 -4.79 -9.11 11.34
N THR A 146 -5.57 -9.14 12.42
CA THR A 146 -5.38 -8.26 13.56
C THR A 146 -4.17 -8.75 14.34
N CYS A 147 -3.29 -7.80 14.67
CA CYS A 147 -2.17 -8.04 15.56
C CYS A 147 -2.64 -8.31 16.99
#